data_AF-A0A3D5CWH6-F1
#
_entry.id   AF-A0A3D5CWH6-F1
#
_cell.length_a   1.000
_cell.length_b   1.000
_cell.length_c   1.000
_cell.angle_alpha   90.00
_cell.angle_beta   90.00
_cell.angle_gamma   90.00
#
_symmetry.space_group_name_H-M   'P 1'
#
loop_
_entity.id
_entity.type
_entity.pdbx_description
1 polymer ?
#
loop_
_entity_poly.entity_id
_entity_poly.type
_entity_poly.pdbx_seq_one_letter_code
_entity_poly.pdbx_strand_id
1 'polypeptide(L)'
;AGYEPGKDIYLGLDCASTEFYKDGKYHLESEGAALTSAQFCDYLATLAGKYPIITIEDGMDEFDWDGWDLLTQRLGKTTQLVGDDLFVTNPKILREGIQKGVANSVLIKVNQIGTLTETFQTIEMAKRANYTAVVSHRSGETEDTTIADISVATNALQIKTGSLCRSERVAKYNQLLRIEEELGDATSYAGLSAFYQLFK
;
A
#
# COMPACT_ATOMS: atom_id res chain seq x y z
N ALA A 1 -18.86 -13.64 11.26
CA ALA A 1 -18.88 -12.17 11.15
C ALA A 1 -20.04 -11.65 10.29
N GLY A 2 -20.55 -12.41 9.30
CA GLY A 2 -21.74 -12.01 8.54
C GLY A 2 -21.48 -11.06 7.35
N TYR A 3 -20.21 -10.81 7.01
CA TYR A 3 -19.79 -9.97 5.89
C TYR A 3 -19.61 -10.77 4.60
N GLU A 4 -19.91 -10.14 3.46
CA GLU A 4 -19.72 -10.67 2.11
C GLU A 4 -18.32 -10.32 1.55
N PRO A 5 -17.47 -11.31 1.21
CA PRO A 5 -16.18 -11.05 0.59
C PRO A 5 -16.32 -10.42 -0.80
N GLY A 6 -15.49 -9.42 -1.10
CA GLY A 6 -15.52 -8.70 -2.38
C GLY A 6 -16.65 -7.67 -2.51
N LYS A 7 -17.34 -7.37 -1.41
CA LYS A 7 -18.36 -6.33 -1.32
C LYS A 7 -18.21 -5.53 -0.03
N ASP A 8 -18.29 -6.22 1.11
CA ASP A 8 -18.13 -5.59 2.42
C ASP A 8 -16.66 -5.56 2.85
N ILE A 9 -15.92 -6.63 2.53
CA ILE A 9 -14.52 -6.81 2.92
C ILE A 9 -13.71 -7.35 1.74
N TYR A 10 -12.54 -6.76 1.52
CA TYR A 10 -11.56 -7.19 0.53
C TYR A 10 -10.28 -7.69 1.22
N LEU A 11 -9.45 -8.40 0.45
CA LEU A 11 -8.13 -8.85 0.89
C LEU A 11 -7.05 -7.89 0.37
N GLY A 12 -6.02 -7.70 1.18
CA GLY A 12 -4.77 -7.07 0.79
C GLY A 12 -3.61 -8.03 1.05
N LEU A 13 -2.64 -8.05 0.14
CA LEU A 13 -1.42 -8.84 0.30
C LEU A 13 -0.25 -7.88 0.52
N ASP A 14 0.61 -8.21 1.46
CA ASP A 14 1.95 -7.65 1.58
C ASP A 14 2.90 -8.81 1.33
N CYS A 15 3.47 -8.85 0.14
CA CYS A 15 4.29 -9.96 -0.30
C CYS A 15 5.70 -9.87 0.29
N ALA A 16 6.22 -8.66 0.56
CA ALA A 16 7.61 -8.43 0.93
C ALA A 16 8.58 -9.25 0.06
N SER A 17 8.37 -9.25 -1.27
CA SER A 17 8.94 -10.28 -2.14
C SER A 17 10.47 -10.22 -2.29
N THR A 18 11.07 -9.07 -1.99
CA THR A 18 12.52 -8.90 -1.80
C THR A 18 13.10 -9.97 -0.86
N GLU A 19 12.38 -10.35 0.20
CA GLU A 19 12.86 -11.32 1.21
C GLU A 19 13.04 -12.74 0.66
N PHE A 20 12.42 -13.08 -0.46
CA PHE A 20 12.55 -14.39 -1.10
C PHE A 20 12.97 -14.31 -2.58
N TYR A 21 13.41 -13.14 -3.03
CA TYR A 21 14.03 -12.96 -4.33
C TYR A 21 15.53 -13.23 -4.24
N LYS A 22 16.01 -14.27 -4.93
CA LYS A 22 17.44 -14.62 -4.98
C LYS A 22 17.78 -15.26 -6.33
N ASP A 23 18.98 -14.95 -6.82
CA ASP A 23 19.49 -15.48 -8.10
C ASP A 23 18.55 -15.21 -9.30
N GLY A 24 17.90 -14.04 -9.32
CA GLY A 24 17.01 -13.62 -10.41
C GLY A 24 15.64 -14.31 -10.42
N LYS A 25 15.23 -14.93 -9.32
CA LYS A 25 13.97 -15.66 -9.17
C LYS A 25 13.33 -15.45 -7.80
N TYR A 26 12.02 -15.63 -7.75
CA TYR A 26 11.19 -15.63 -6.55
C TYR A 26 11.05 -17.07 -6.02
N HIS A 27 11.58 -17.35 -4.83
CA HIS A 27 11.61 -18.70 -4.26
C HIS A 27 10.48 -18.91 -3.25
N LEU A 28 9.45 -19.65 -3.67
CA LEU A 28 8.33 -20.02 -2.82
C LEU A 28 8.65 -21.36 -2.15
N GLU A 29 9.34 -21.32 -1.00
CA GLU A 29 9.84 -22.53 -0.33
C GLU A 29 8.73 -23.51 0.05
N SER A 30 7.56 -23.01 0.48
CA SER A 30 6.39 -23.83 0.82
C SER A 30 5.79 -24.57 -0.39
N GLU A 31 5.98 -24.04 -1.59
CA GLU A 31 5.52 -24.65 -2.85
C GLU A 31 6.64 -25.41 -3.57
N GLY A 32 7.88 -25.35 -3.07
CA GLY A 32 9.06 -25.93 -3.72
C GLY A 32 9.32 -25.33 -5.11
N ALA A 33 8.95 -24.07 -5.33
CA ALA A 33 8.98 -23.41 -6.64
C ALA A 33 9.97 -22.23 -6.67
N ALA A 34 10.62 -22.02 -7.82
CA ALA A 34 11.45 -20.86 -8.10
C ALA A 34 10.99 -20.23 -9.43
N LEU A 35 10.34 -19.08 -9.32
CA LEU A 35 9.63 -18.42 -10.42
C LEU A 35 10.44 -17.25 -10.97
N THR A 36 10.46 -17.08 -12.29
CA THR A 36 10.94 -15.81 -12.88
C THR A 36 9.94 -14.69 -12.57
N SER A 37 10.32 -13.42 -12.76
CA SER A 37 9.41 -12.27 -12.56
C SER A 37 8.11 -12.40 -13.34
N ALA A 38 8.17 -12.89 -14.58
CA ALA A 38 6.97 -13.15 -15.38
C ALA A 38 6.08 -14.24 -14.78
N GLN A 39 6.66 -15.34 -14.32
CA GLN A 39 5.91 -16.42 -13.69
C GLN A 39 5.31 -16.00 -12.34
N PHE A 40 6.03 -15.19 -11.56
CA PHE A 40 5.53 -14.66 -10.30
C PHE A 40 4.43 -13.62 -10.50
N CYS A 41 4.54 -12.77 -11.54
CA CYS A 41 3.47 -11.88 -11.98
C CYS A 41 2.19 -12.68 -12.31
N ASP A 42 2.31 -13.77 -13.08
CA ASP A 42 1.18 -14.63 -13.42
C ASP A 42 0.58 -15.34 -12.21
N TYR A 43 1.42 -15.72 -11.24
CA TYR A 43 0.99 -16.28 -9.96
C TYR A 43 0.15 -15.27 -9.18
N LEU A 44 0.63 -14.04 -8.98
CA LEU A 44 -0.12 -12.98 -8.30
C LEU A 44 -1.41 -12.61 -9.03
N ALA A 45 -1.38 -12.56 -10.36
CA ALA A 45 -2.57 -12.31 -11.17
C ALA A 45 -3.62 -13.43 -11.03
N THR A 46 -3.17 -14.69 -10.93
CA THR A 46 -4.05 -15.83 -10.67
C THR A 46 -4.70 -15.74 -9.30
N LEU A 47 -3.95 -15.35 -8.27
CA LEU A 47 -4.51 -15.12 -6.93
C LEU A 47 -5.55 -14.00 -6.94
N ALA A 48 -5.23 -12.86 -7.55
CA ALA A 48 -6.13 -11.70 -7.65
C ALA A 48 -7.40 -12.01 -8.47
N GLY A 49 -7.33 -12.91 -9.46
CA GLY A 49 -8.49 -13.38 -10.20
C GLY A 49 -9.38 -14.38 -9.43
N LYS A 50 -8.82 -15.07 -8.43
CA LYS A 50 -9.51 -16.11 -7.66
C LYS A 50 -10.12 -15.61 -6.35
N TYR A 51 -9.47 -14.63 -5.71
CA TYR A 51 -9.86 -14.08 -4.43
C TYR A 51 -10.12 -12.58 -4.54
N PRO A 52 -10.94 -11.97 -3.65
CA PRO A 52 -11.24 -10.54 -3.71
C PRO A 52 -10.07 -9.68 -3.21
N ILE A 53 -8.91 -9.80 -3.85
CA ILE A 53 -7.70 -9.03 -3.56
C ILE A 53 -7.80 -7.68 -4.25
N ILE A 54 -7.84 -6.60 -3.48
CA ILE A 54 -7.92 -5.23 -4.00
C ILE A 54 -6.56 -4.53 -4.01
N THR A 55 -5.60 -5.02 -3.22
CA THR A 55 -4.28 -4.42 -3.07
C THR A 55 -3.18 -5.46 -2.89
N ILE A 56 -2.02 -5.21 -3.50
CA ILE A 56 -0.80 -5.98 -3.37
C ILE A 56 0.35 -5.00 -3.11
N GLU A 57 1.04 -5.19 -2.00
CA GLU A 57 2.23 -4.46 -1.59
C GLU A 57 3.48 -5.31 -1.82
N ASP A 58 4.52 -4.68 -2.35
CA ASP A 58 5.83 -5.29 -2.66
C ASP A 58 5.74 -6.64 -3.37
N GLY A 59 4.88 -6.69 -4.39
CA GLY A 59 4.64 -7.86 -5.23
C GLY A 59 5.80 -8.20 -6.17
N MET A 60 6.82 -7.36 -6.26
CA MET A 60 8.10 -7.63 -6.93
C MET A 60 9.24 -7.09 -6.07
N ASP A 61 10.43 -7.64 -6.25
CA ASP A 61 11.66 -7.21 -5.56
C ASP A 61 11.93 -5.72 -5.76
N GLU A 62 12.52 -5.07 -4.76
CA GLU A 62 12.78 -3.61 -4.76
C GLU A 62 13.68 -3.14 -5.94
N PHE A 63 14.50 -4.04 -6.49
CA PHE A 63 15.37 -3.76 -7.64
C PHE A 63 14.87 -4.37 -8.95
N ASP A 64 13.80 -5.18 -8.96
CA ASP A 64 13.20 -5.78 -10.15
C ASP A 64 12.21 -4.83 -10.84
N TRP A 65 12.73 -3.72 -11.38
CA TRP A 65 11.92 -2.68 -12.04
C TRP A 65 11.20 -3.20 -13.29
N ASP A 66 11.79 -4.14 -14.02
CA ASP A 66 11.17 -4.77 -15.19
C ASP A 66 10.01 -5.68 -14.76
N GLY A 67 10.17 -6.43 -13.66
CA GLY A 67 9.08 -7.19 -13.04
C GLY A 67 7.94 -6.31 -12.55
N TRP A 68 8.27 -5.17 -11.93
CA TRP A 68 7.29 -4.18 -11.49
C TRP A 68 6.51 -3.54 -12.65
N ASP A 69 7.17 -3.20 -13.76
CA ASP A 69 6.50 -2.74 -14.98
C ASP A 69 5.54 -3.80 -15.51
N LEU A 70 6.00 -5.06 -15.62
CA LEU A 70 5.16 -6.18 -16.04
C LEU A 70 3.94 -6.36 -15.13
N LEU A 71 4.12 -6.34 -13.81
CA LEU A 71 3.04 -6.43 -12.84
C LEU A 71 2.03 -5.30 -12.99
N THR A 72 2.53 -4.09 -13.23
CA THR A 72 1.70 -2.88 -13.39
C THR A 72 0.89 -2.94 -14.68
N GLN A 73 1.48 -3.37 -15.78
CA GLN A 73 0.76 -3.61 -17.04
C GLN A 73 -0.31 -4.70 -16.89
N ARG A 74 -0.02 -5.74 -16.10
CA ARG A 74 -0.92 -6.89 -15.91
C ARG A 74 -2.10 -6.59 -14.99
N LEU A 75 -1.88 -5.92 -13.86
CA LEU A 75 -2.86 -5.77 -12.77
C LEU A 75 -3.19 -4.33 -12.39
N GLY A 76 -2.40 -3.34 -12.82
CA GLY A 76 -2.49 -1.96 -12.33
C GLY A 76 -3.82 -1.24 -12.64
N LYS A 77 -4.68 -1.82 -13.48
CA LYS A 77 -6.04 -1.32 -13.77
C LYS A 77 -7.11 -1.87 -12.84
N THR A 78 -6.86 -3.00 -12.19
CA THR A 78 -7.86 -3.72 -11.37
C THR A 78 -7.44 -3.88 -9.92
N THR A 79 -6.15 -3.69 -9.63
CA THR A 79 -5.56 -3.95 -8.32
C THR A 79 -4.63 -2.80 -7.97
N GLN A 80 -4.69 -2.34 -6.72
CA GLN A 80 -3.73 -1.40 -6.19
C GLN A 80 -2.38 -2.10 -6.02
N LEU A 81 -1.31 -1.49 -6.52
CA LEU A 81 0.06 -1.97 -6.42
C LEU A 81 0.86 -0.96 -5.60
N VAL A 82 1.17 -1.33 -4.36
CA VAL A 82 1.81 -0.47 -3.36
C VAL A 82 3.31 -0.76 -3.34
N GLY A 83 4.13 0.24 -3.65
CA GLY A 83 5.57 0.17 -3.41
C GLY A 83 5.90 0.67 -2.00
N ASP A 84 6.43 -0.22 -1.15
CA ASP A 84 7.02 0.10 0.15
C ASP A 84 8.55 0.11 0.05
N ASP A 85 9.18 -1.06 -0.05
CA ASP A 85 10.63 -1.17 -0.25
C ASP A 85 11.05 -0.66 -1.63
N LEU A 86 10.17 -0.75 -2.65
CA LEU A 86 10.41 -0.15 -3.97
C LEU A 86 10.69 1.37 -3.89
N PHE A 87 9.95 2.10 -3.04
CA PHE A 87 10.01 3.56 -3.00
C PHE A 87 10.67 4.12 -1.75
N VAL A 88 10.72 3.37 -0.64
CA VAL A 88 11.27 3.76 0.67
C VAL A 88 10.89 5.18 1.13
N THR A 89 9.65 5.60 0.82
CA THR A 89 9.15 6.97 1.05
C THR A 89 10.05 8.07 0.42
N ASN A 90 10.87 7.75 -0.58
CA ASN A 90 11.84 8.66 -1.20
C ASN A 90 11.23 9.39 -2.42
N PRO A 91 11.09 10.73 -2.39
CA PRO A 91 10.49 11.49 -3.50
C PRO A 91 11.20 11.33 -4.84
N LYS A 92 12.51 11.04 -4.86
CA LYS A 92 13.27 10.88 -6.10
C LYS A 92 12.94 9.55 -6.78
N ILE A 93 12.89 8.47 -6.00
CA ILE A 93 12.58 7.12 -6.49
C ILE A 93 11.11 7.06 -6.91
N LEU A 94 10.21 7.63 -6.10
CA LEU A 94 8.79 7.73 -6.45
C LEU A 94 8.59 8.49 -7.77
N ARG A 95 9.30 9.60 -7.99
CA ARG A 95 9.24 10.33 -9.25
C ARG A 95 9.67 9.48 -10.45
N GLU A 96 10.71 8.67 -10.29
CA GLU A 96 11.15 7.74 -11.33
C GLU A 96 10.09 6.66 -11.61
N GLY A 97 9.50 6.08 -10.56
CA GLY A 97 8.38 5.13 -10.67
C GLY A 97 7.20 5.71 -11.45
N ILE A 98 6.78 6.93 -11.09
CA ILE A 98 5.71 7.66 -11.78
C ILE A 98 6.06 7.88 -13.26
N GLN A 99 7.29 8.29 -13.58
CA GLN A 99 7.72 8.54 -14.96
C GLN A 99 7.72 7.27 -15.81
N LYS A 100 8.06 6.13 -15.21
CA LYS A 100 8.03 4.82 -15.87
C LYS A 100 6.65 4.16 -15.86
N GLY A 101 5.69 4.69 -15.12
CA GLY A 101 4.36 4.09 -14.96
C GLY A 101 4.38 2.80 -14.14
N VAL A 102 5.31 2.71 -13.18
CA VAL A 102 5.48 1.56 -12.29
C VAL A 102 4.68 1.74 -11.00
N ALA A 103 3.99 0.68 -10.58
CA ALA A 103 3.05 0.67 -9.47
C ALA A 103 1.90 1.67 -9.66
N ASN A 104 1.01 1.80 -8.69
CA ASN A 104 -0.03 2.86 -8.69
C ASN A 104 -0.33 3.39 -7.28
N SER A 105 0.51 3.03 -6.31
CA SER A 105 0.41 3.45 -4.91
C SER A 105 1.78 3.43 -4.25
N VAL A 106 1.94 4.24 -3.21
CA VAL A 106 3.15 4.30 -2.38
C VAL A 106 2.79 4.13 -0.91
N LEU A 107 3.56 3.34 -0.17
CA LEU A 107 3.47 3.27 1.27
C LEU A 107 4.30 4.41 1.89
N ILE A 108 3.70 5.16 2.81
CA ILE A 108 4.33 6.33 3.43
C ILE A 108 4.69 6.01 4.87
N LYS A 109 5.99 5.89 5.15
CA LYS A 109 6.53 5.76 6.51
C LYS A 109 7.25 7.05 6.89
N VAL A 110 6.64 7.84 7.78
CA VAL A 110 7.12 9.17 8.18
C VAL A 110 8.60 9.17 8.58
N ASN A 111 9.04 8.13 9.31
CA ASN A 111 10.40 8.02 9.80
C ASN A 111 11.42 7.51 8.76
N GLN A 112 11.00 7.02 7.59
CA GLN A 112 11.93 6.69 6.49
C GLN A 112 12.46 7.96 5.82
N ILE A 113 11.61 8.97 5.64
CA ILE A 113 12.01 10.25 5.01
C ILE A 113 12.52 11.27 6.02
N GLY A 114 12.08 11.16 7.28
CA GLY A 114 12.69 11.85 8.43
C GLY A 114 12.05 13.17 8.83
N THR A 115 11.39 13.89 7.91
CA THR A 115 10.65 15.12 8.24
C THR A 115 9.19 15.09 7.79
N LEU A 116 8.34 15.84 8.50
CA LEU A 116 6.94 16.02 8.10
C LEU A 116 6.86 16.73 6.74
N THR A 117 7.64 17.79 6.52
CA THR A 117 7.64 18.53 5.24
C THR A 117 7.88 17.61 4.06
N GLU A 118 8.90 16.76 4.13
CA GLU A 118 9.19 15.80 3.05
C GLU A 118 8.12 14.73 2.94
N THR A 119 7.53 14.29 4.06
CA THR A 119 6.38 13.38 4.06
C THR A 119 5.20 13.96 3.27
N PHE A 120 4.79 15.21 3.58
CA PHE A 120 3.70 15.89 2.87
C PHE A 120 4.03 16.10 1.39
N GLN A 121 5.28 16.40 1.05
CA GLN A 121 5.72 16.52 -0.34
C GLN A 121 5.62 15.20 -1.11
N THR A 122 6.00 14.07 -0.49
CA THR A 122 5.86 12.74 -1.10
C THR A 122 4.38 12.38 -1.31
N ILE A 123 3.54 12.63 -0.31
CA ILE A 123 2.08 12.38 -0.40
C ILE A 123 1.48 13.22 -1.54
N GLU A 124 1.77 14.51 -1.59
CA GLU A 124 1.26 15.41 -2.63
C GLU A 124 1.75 15.02 -4.03
N MET A 125 3.01 14.59 -4.15
CA MET A 125 3.55 14.07 -5.42
C MET A 125 2.77 12.85 -5.91
N ALA A 126 2.53 11.88 -5.03
CA ALA A 126 1.76 10.68 -5.36
C ALA A 126 0.35 11.05 -5.84
N LYS A 127 -0.36 11.88 -5.06
CA LYS A 127 -1.73 12.30 -5.37
C LYS A 127 -1.83 13.01 -6.72
N ARG A 128 -0.92 13.93 -7.02
CA ARG A 128 -0.88 14.65 -8.31
C ARG A 128 -0.60 13.73 -9.50
N ALA A 129 0.11 12.63 -9.27
CA ALA A 129 0.37 11.60 -10.27
C ALA A 129 -0.76 10.57 -10.38
N ASN A 130 -1.87 10.75 -9.67
CA ASN A 130 -2.97 9.77 -9.57
C ASN A 130 -2.53 8.44 -8.93
N TYR A 131 -1.57 8.48 -8.01
CA TYR A 131 -1.21 7.38 -7.13
C TYR A 131 -1.91 7.58 -5.78
N THR A 132 -2.22 6.49 -5.09
CA THR A 132 -2.61 6.56 -3.67
C THR A 132 -1.40 6.65 -2.78
N ALA A 133 -1.52 7.39 -1.68
CA ALA A 133 -0.53 7.44 -0.62
C ALA A 133 -1.12 6.76 0.61
N VAL A 134 -0.56 5.62 1.01
CA VAL A 134 -1.05 4.84 2.16
C VAL A 134 -0.17 5.15 3.36
N VAL A 135 -0.70 5.90 4.32
CA VAL A 135 0.06 6.25 5.54
C VAL A 135 0.23 5.00 6.41
N SER A 136 1.45 4.71 6.83
CA SER A 136 1.79 3.43 7.43
C SER A 136 2.55 3.55 8.76
N HIS A 137 2.34 2.55 9.60
CA HIS A 137 3.06 2.35 10.86
C HIS A 137 4.47 1.77 10.64
N ARG A 138 5.16 1.43 11.74
CA ARG A 138 6.35 0.56 11.74
C ARG A 138 6.13 -0.73 12.54
N SER A 139 7.00 -1.73 12.34
CA SER A 139 6.96 -3.00 13.10
C SER A 139 7.12 -2.79 14.61
N GLY A 140 8.01 -1.88 15.02
CA GLY A 140 8.03 -1.30 16.36
C GLY A 140 7.25 0.02 16.38
N GLU A 141 6.20 0.10 17.19
CA GLU A 141 5.36 1.29 17.34
C GLU A 141 5.27 1.75 18.79
N THR A 142 4.79 2.97 18.99
CA THR A 142 4.56 3.60 20.29
C THR A 142 3.07 3.94 20.47
N GLU A 143 2.72 4.58 21.58
CA GLU A 143 1.40 5.16 21.81
C GLU A 143 1.11 6.42 20.98
N ASP A 144 2.11 6.99 20.28
CA ASP A 144 1.94 8.15 19.41
C ASP A 144 0.86 7.89 18.36
N THR A 145 0.07 8.89 17.98
CA THR A 145 -1.04 8.71 17.02
C THR A 145 -0.95 9.61 15.80
N THR A 146 0.18 10.30 15.60
CA THR A 146 0.38 11.33 14.59
C THR A 146 0.02 10.86 13.18
N ILE A 147 0.26 9.59 12.85
CA ILE A 147 -0.05 9.04 11.53
C ILE A 147 -1.57 8.99 11.23
N ALA A 148 -2.42 8.92 12.25
CA ALA A 148 -3.87 9.03 12.08
C ALA A 148 -4.22 10.45 11.60
N ASP A 149 -3.74 11.48 12.29
CA ASP A 149 -3.95 12.87 11.94
C ASP A 149 -3.36 13.21 10.56
N ILE A 150 -2.17 12.70 10.22
CA ILE A 150 -1.59 12.87 8.87
C ILE A 150 -2.50 12.28 7.79
N SER A 151 -3.08 11.10 8.02
CA SER A 151 -3.93 10.43 7.04
C SER A 151 -5.20 11.24 6.71
N VAL A 152 -5.78 11.90 7.71
CA VAL A 152 -6.95 12.77 7.56
C VAL A 152 -6.55 14.13 6.99
N ALA A 153 -5.52 14.77 7.55
CA ALA A 153 -5.05 16.09 7.11
C ALA A 153 -4.65 16.13 5.63
N THR A 154 -4.16 15.02 5.10
CA THR A 154 -3.78 14.90 3.68
C THR A 154 -4.88 14.36 2.78
N ASN A 155 -6.02 13.94 3.32
CA ASN A 155 -7.00 13.14 2.60
C ASN A 155 -6.30 11.99 1.84
N ALA A 156 -5.49 11.21 2.56
CA ALA A 156 -4.82 10.02 2.04
C ALA A 156 -5.82 8.89 1.73
N LEU A 157 -6.96 8.90 2.43
CA LEU A 157 -8.09 7.96 2.32
C LEU A 157 -7.79 6.52 2.73
N GLN A 158 -6.53 6.17 2.94
CA GLN A 158 -6.07 4.84 3.32
C GLN A 158 -4.99 4.91 4.41
N ILE A 159 -5.01 3.95 5.34
CA ILE A 159 -4.04 3.84 6.42
C ILE A 159 -3.70 2.36 6.68
N LYS A 160 -2.41 2.04 6.88
CA LYS A 160 -1.91 0.71 7.28
C LYS A 160 -1.33 0.81 8.69
N THR A 161 -2.18 0.65 9.70
CA THR A 161 -1.78 0.79 11.13
C THR A 161 -1.89 -0.50 11.96
N GLY A 162 -1.99 -1.66 11.31
CA GLY A 162 -1.85 -2.97 11.95
C GLY A 162 -3.16 -3.63 12.38
N SER A 163 -3.05 -4.77 13.07
CA SER A 163 -4.23 -5.56 13.47
C SER A 163 -5.07 -4.87 14.55
N LEU A 164 -6.26 -5.43 14.82
CA LEU A 164 -7.20 -4.99 15.85
C LEU A 164 -6.78 -5.44 17.26
N CYS A 165 -5.48 -5.46 17.54
CA CYS A 165 -4.89 -5.86 18.81
C CYS A 165 -3.60 -5.08 19.06
N ARG A 166 -3.12 -5.13 20.31
CA ARG A 166 -1.95 -4.38 20.84
C ARG A 166 -2.19 -2.87 20.89
N SER A 167 -1.94 -2.27 22.04
CA SER A 167 -2.35 -0.88 22.34
C SER A 167 -1.70 0.13 21.39
N GLU A 168 -0.47 -0.10 20.97
CA GLU A 168 0.25 0.76 20.02
C GLU A 168 -0.39 0.81 18.62
N ARG A 169 -1.21 -0.19 18.25
CA ARG A 169 -1.99 -0.21 17.00
C ARG A 169 -3.36 0.42 17.21
N VAL A 170 -4.05 -0.04 18.26
CA VAL A 170 -5.40 0.40 18.62
C VAL A 170 -5.42 1.90 18.96
N ALA A 171 -4.34 2.46 19.49
CA ALA A 171 -4.23 3.90 19.74
C ALA A 171 -4.52 4.75 18.49
N LYS A 172 -4.03 4.34 17.32
CA LYS A 172 -4.27 5.07 16.05
C LYS A 172 -5.71 4.94 15.59
N TYR A 173 -6.31 3.74 15.72
CA TYR A 173 -7.75 3.56 15.45
C TYR A 173 -8.62 4.42 16.38
N ASN A 174 -8.29 4.46 17.67
CA ASN A 174 -8.99 5.32 18.63
C ASN A 174 -8.86 6.81 18.27
N GLN A 175 -7.70 7.22 17.74
CA GLN A 175 -7.53 8.60 17.27
C GLN A 175 -8.38 8.91 16.05
N LEU A 176 -8.46 7.98 15.08
CA LEU A 176 -9.38 8.14 13.93
C LEU A 176 -10.84 8.26 14.37
N LEU A 177 -11.28 7.48 15.36
CA LEU A 177 -12.63 7.60 15.93
C LEU A 177 -12.87 8.99 16.56
N ARG A 178 -11.87 9.54 17.27
CA ARG A 178 -11.98 10.89 17.83
C ARG A 178 -12.03 11.97 16.75
N ILE A 179 -11.21 11.84 15.71
CA ILE A 179 -11.23 12.79 14.58
C ILE A 179 -12.59 12.74 13.87
N GLU A 180 -13.15 11.54 13.66
CA GLU A 180 -14.48 11.37 13.07
C GLU A 180 -15.58 11.99 13.95
N GLU A 181 -15.53 11.75 15.27
CA GLU A 181 -16.44 12.36 16.25
C GLU A 181 -16.36 13.90 16.25
N GLU A 182 -15.14 14.45 16.20
CA GLU A 182 -14.89 15.90 16.19
C GLU A 182 -15.38 16.57 14.89
N LEU A 183 -15.20 15.91 13.74
CA LEU A 183 -15.66 16.43 12.45
C LEU A 183 -17.19 16.35 12.30
N GLY A 184 -17.85 15.41 12.97
CA GLY A 184 -19.30 15.23 12.91
C GLY A 184 -19.80 15.15 11.47
N ASP A 185 -20.79 15.99 11.12
CA ASP A 185 -21.40 16.00 9.78
C ASP A 185 -20.43 16.43 8.65
N ALA A 186 -19.25 16.95 8.96
CA ALA A 186 -18.22 17.28 7.97
C ALA A 186 -17.37 16.07 7.55
N THR A 187 -17.54 14.90 8.20
CA THR A 187 -16.80 13.68 7.87
C THR A 187 -17.38 12.94 6.67
N SER A 188 -16.54 12.23 5.94
CA SER A 188 -16.96 11.28 4.90
C SER A 188 -15.98 10.11 4.85
N TYR A 189 -16.50 8.89 4.99
CA TYR A 189 -15.72 7.67 4.80
C TYR A 189 -15.64 7.31 3.32
N ALA A 190 -14.43 7.18 2.78
CA ALA A 190 -14.23 6.99 1.35
C ALA A 190 -14.70 5.62 0.83
N GLY A 191 -14.66 4.56 1.66
CA GLY A 191 -14.95 3.20 1.20
C GLY A 191 -14.17 2.84 -0.07
N LEU A 192 -14.83 2.26 -1.07
CA LEU A 192 -14.20 1.92 -2.35
C LEU A 192 -13.68 3.14 -3.15
N SER A 193 -14.19 4.35 -2.90
CA SER A 193 -13.69 5.56 -3.58
C SER A 193 -12.27 5.93 -3.15
N ALA A 194 -11.75 5.33 -2.07
CA ALA A 194 -10.35 5.44 -1.67
C ALA A 194 -9.38 4.91 -2.74
N PHE A 195 -9.85 4.05 -3.66
CA PHE A 195 -9.09 3.46 -4.76
C PHE A 195 -9.31 4.22 -6.09
N TYR A 196 -9.28 5.56 -6.03
CA TYR A 196 -9.55 6.46 -7.16
C TYR A 196 -8.64 6.24 -8.38
N GLN A 197 -7.47 5.62 -8.19
CA GLN A 197 -6.55 5.28 -9.26
C GLN A 197 -7.03 4.12 -10.14
N LEU A 198 -7.93 3.28 -9.64
CA LEU A 198 -8.46 2.10 -10.35
C LEU A 198 -9.77 2.40 -11.09
N PHE A 199 -10.60 3.28 -10.53
CA PHE A 199 -11.93 3.58 -11.04
C PHE A 199 -11.91 4.94 -11.74
N LYS A 200 -11.66 4.94 -13.05
CA LYS A 200 -11.86 6.09 -13.94
C LYS A 200 -13.01 5.83 -14.90
#